data_AF-R5AKQ7-F1
#
_entry.id   AF-R5AKQ7-F1
#
_cell.length_a   1.000
_cell.length_b   1.000
_cell.length_c   1.000
_cell.angle_alpha   90.00
_cell.angle_beta   90.00
_cell.angle_gamma   90.00
#
_symmetry.space_group_name_H-M   'P 1'
#
loop_
_entity.id
_entity.type
_entity.pdbx_description
1 polymer ?
#
loop_
_entity_poly.entity_id
_entity_poly.type
_entity_poly.pdbx_seq_one_letter_code
_entity_poly.pdbx_strand_id
1 'polypeptide(L)' 'MKNAAMTREKKVSNAFGIVTVEGKRPSKTAMEVSRRYASGEISAVQAKQLYLKANKLVP' A
#
# COMPACT_ATOMS: atom_id res chain seq x y z
N MET A 1 1.00 -16.07 19.45
CA MET A 1 1.29 -15.81 18.02
C MET A 1 1.09 -14.32 17.72
N LYS A 2 2.15 -13.49 17.75
CA LYS A 2 2.07 -12.01 17.57
C LYS A 2 2.93 -11.49 16.39
N ASN A 3 3.36 -12.36 15.47
CA ASN A 3 4.36 -12.01 14.44
C ASN A 3 3.81 -11.73 13.04
N ALA A 4 2.51 -11.96 12.76
CA ALA A 4 1.97 -11.77 11.41
C ALA A 4 1.47 -10.33 11.14
N ALA A 5 0.81 -9.67 12.10
CA ALA A 5 0.33 -8.29 11.93
C ALA A 5 1.48 -7.26 11.81
N MET A 6 2.63 -7.56 12.41
CA MET A 6 3.89 -6.82 12.29
C MET A 6 4.45 -6.74 10.85
N THR A 7 3.82 -7.41 9.87
CA THR A 7 4.33 -7.53 8.50
C THR A 7 3.69 -6.62 7.45
N ARG A 8 2.45 -6.12 7.64
CA ARG A 8 1.75 -5.29 6.63
C ARG A 8 1.83 -3.81 6.91
N GLU A 9 1.51 -3.40 8.13
CA GLU A 9 1.61 -2.01 8.59
C GLU A 9 3.04 -1.49 8.46
N LYS A 10 4.03 -2.31 8.86
CA LYS A 10 5.45 -1.98 8.69
C LYS A 10 5.85 -1.80 7.22
N LYS A 11 5.32 -2.63 6.31
CA LYS A 11 5.57 -2.48 4.86
C LYS A 11 4.99 -1.17 4.33
N VAL A 12 3.78 -0.81 4.76
CA VAL A 12 3.14 0.46 4.37
C VAL A 12 3.89 1.65 4.95
N SER A 13 4.30 1.60 6.21
CA SER A 13 5.10 2.63 6.86
C SER A 13 6.45 2.83 6.15
N ASN A 14 7.16 1.75 5.82
CA ASN A 14 8.42 1.83 5.06
C ASN A 14 8.20 2.45 3.67
N ALA A 15 7.17 2.03 2.93
CA ALA A 15 6.86 2.60 1.63
C ALA A 15 6.54 4.10 1.72
N PHE A 16 5.79 4.51 2.75
CA PHE A 16 5.52 5.92 3.03
C PHE A 16 6.80 6.70 3.36
N GLY A 17 7.67 6.13 4.20
CA GLY A 17 8.97 6.72 4.53
C GLY A 17 9.85 6.95 3.29
N ILE A 18 9.96 5.95 2.41
CA ILE A 18 10.73 6.06 1.17
C ILE A 18 10.21 7.20 0.29
N VAL A 19 8.89 7.25 0.06
CA VAL A 19 8.27 8.27 -0.80
C VAL A 19 8.43 9.68 -0.22
N THR A 20 8.33 9.81 1.11
CA THR A 20 8.44 11.12 1.78
C THR A 20 9.87 11.65 1.86
N VAL A 21 10.89 10.78 1.98
CA VAL A 21 12.30 11.20 1.90
C VAL A 21 12.63 11.82 0.54
N GLU A 22 11.96 11.39 -0.53
CA GLU A 22 12.08 12.02 -1.85
C GLU A 22 11.27 13.33 -2.00
N GLY A 23 10.66 13.84 -0.93
CA GLY A 23 9.79 15.03 -0.96
C GLY A 23 8.46 14.79 -1.69
N LYS A 24 8.17 13.55 -2.08
CA LYS A 24 6.93 13.18 -2.77
C LYS A 24 5.86 12.80 -1.76
N ARG A 25 4.60 12.87 -2.19
CA ARG A 25 3.45 12.39 -1.42
C ARG A 25 2.75 11.27 -2.20
N PRO A 26 2.36 10.17 -1.55
CA PRO A 26 1.52 9.17 -2.20
C PRO A 26 0.21 9.77 -2.67
N SER A 27 -0.31 9.30 -3.80
CA SER A 27 -1.65 9.70 -4.27
C SER A 27 -2.74 9.24 -3.29
N LYS A 28 -3.93 9.87 -3.35
CA LYS A 28 -5.09 9.45 -2.54
C LYS A 28 -5.40 7.97 -2.74
N THR A 29 -5.35 7.51 -3.99
CA THR A 29 -5.52 6.09 -4.37
C THR A 29 -4.47 5.19 -3.71
N ALA A 30 -3.19 5.58 -3.74
CA ALA A 30 -2.12 4.81 -3.11
C ALA A 30 -2.34 4.67 -1.59
N MET A 31 -2.74 5.76 -0.93
CA MET A 31 -3.03 5.74 0.51
C MET A 31 -4.22 4.85 0.85
N GLU A 32 -5.28 4.91 0.06
CA GLU A 32 -6.48 4.10 0.30
C GLU A 32 -6.21 2.61 0.10
N VAL A 33 -5.55 2.23 -1.00
CA VAL A 33 -5.16 0.83 -1.26
C VAL A 33 -4.23 0.31 -0.15
N SER A 34 -3.29 1.14 0.31
CA SER A 34 -2.35 0.76 1.37
C SER A 34 -3.05 0.55 2.72
N ARG A 35 -4.06 1.35 3.05
CA ARG A 35 -4.87 1.16 4.27
C ARG A 35 -5.63 -0.16 4.26
N ARG A 36 -6.30 -0.49 3.15
CA ARG A 36 -7.04 -1.75 2.98
C ARG A 36 -6.10 -2.97 3.01
N TYR A 37 -4.90 -2.84 2.46
CA TYR A 37 -3.88 -3.90 2.56
C TYR A 37 -3.40 -4.09 4.00
N ALA A 38 -3.08 -2.98 4.69
CA ALA A 38 -2.59 -2.98 6.07
C ALA A 38 -3.60 -3.61 7.02
N SER A 39 -4.89 -3.31 6.87
CA SER A 39 -5.97 -3.84 7.72
C SER A 39 -6.25 -5.33 7.52
N GLY A 40 -5.72 -5.95 6.46
CA GLY A 40 -6.05 -7.34 6.13
C GLY A 40 -7.18 -7.49 5.12
N GLU A 41 -7.94 -6.42 4.81
CA GLU A 41 -9.13 -6.45 3.95
C GLU A 41 -8.83 -6.98 2.55
N ILE A 42 -7.68 -6.62 1.99
CA ILE A 42 -7.22 -7.10 0.69
C ILE A 42 -5.83 -7.74 0.77
N SER A 43 -5.59 -8.71 -0.13
CA SER A 43 -4.26 -9.30 -0.34
C SER A 43 -3.33 -8.35 -1.09
N ALA A 44 -2.03 -8.65 -1.10
CA ALA A 44 -1.05 -7.87 -1.87
C ALA A 44 -1.32 -7.90 -3.39
N VAL A 45 -1.80 -9.04 -3.92
CA VAL A 45 -2.16 -9.18 -5.34
C VAL A 45 -3.34 -8.27 -5.69
N GLN A 46 -4.38 -8.27 -4.85
CA GLN A 46 -5.54 -7.39 -5.03
C GLN A 46 -5.15 -5.92 -4.90
N ALA A 47 -4.28 -5.56 -3.94
CA ALA A 47 -3.78 -4.20 -3.80
C ALA A 47 -3.07 -3.71 -5.07
N LYS A 48 -2.20 -4.54 -5.66
CA LYS A 48 -1.55 -4.24 -6.95
C LYS A 48 -2.59 -4.01 -8.05
N GLN A 49 -3.53 -4.93 -8.23
CA GLN A 49 -4.54 -4.84 -9.29
C GLN A 49 -5.43 -3.60 -9.15
N LEU A 50 -5.89 -3.29 -7.93
CA LEU A 50 -6.68 -2.10 -7.65
C LEU A 50 -5.91 -0.82 -7.99
N TYR A 51 -4.65 -0.75 -7.59
CA TYR A 51 -3.81 0.42 -7.88
C TYR A 51 -3.57 0.59 -9.38
N LEU A 52 -3.23 -0.48 -10.10
CA LEU A 52 -3.01 -0.43 -11.56
C LEU A 52 -4.28 -0.02 -12.30
N LYS A 53 -5.42 -0.61 -11.96
CA LYS A 53 -6.72 -0.28 -12.58
C LYS A 53 -7.11 1.17 -12.33
N ALA A 54 -6.98 1.66 -11.10
CA ALA A 54 -7.35 3.03 -10.74
C ALA A 54 -6.50 4.10 -11.42
N ASN A 55 -5.25 3.78 -11.78
CA ASN A 55 -4.33 4.70 -12.46
C ASN A 55 -4.23 4.44 -13.98
N LYS A 56 -5.05 3.54 -14.54
CA LYS A 56 -4.98 3.15 -15.96
C LYS A 56 -3.57 2.66 -16.37
N LEU A 57 -2.89 1.98 -15.44
CA LEU A 57 -1.55 1.41 -15.61
C LEU A 57 -1.60 -0.10 -15.92
N VAL A 58 -2.79 -0.62 -16.24
CA VAL A 58 -2.94 -1.95 -16.84
C VAL A 58 -2.55 -1.80 -18.31
N PRO A 59 -1.79 -2.74 -18.91
CA PRO A 59 -1.76 -2.82 -20.38
C PRO A 59 -3.17 -2.98 -20.96
#